data_AF-A0A525CW37-F1
#
_entry.id   AF-A0A525CW37-F1
#
_cell.length_a   1.000
_cell.length_b   1.000
_cell.length_c   1.000
_cell.angle_alpha   90.00
_cell.angle_beta   90.00
_cell.angle_gamma   90.00
#
_symmetry.space_group_name_H-M   'P 1'
#
loop_
_entity.id
_entity.type
_entity.pdbx_description
1 polymer ?
#
loop_
_entity_poly.entity_id
_entity_poly.type
_entity_poly.pdbx_seq_one_letter_code
_entity_poly.pdbx_strand_id
1 'polypeptide(L)'
;MHLSWPDFSWQDICSNNREDTIMGMEEVRTLIADIYRFMEAGDEKQLYEHSAEVMSVYLEALNDIYFDGERVEWLNQMINAIDEGDSQALVQALEQGENGDDVFLGSQIAAIFAGFRQQDAMGVVAQATGLKALLDQMES
;
A
#
# COMPACT_ATOMS: atom_id res chain seq x y z
N MET A 1 -11.41 -6.13 -21.24
CA MET A 1 -11.88 -4.79 -20.82
C MET A 1 -10.77 -4.25 -19.93
N HIS A 2 -9.96 -3.31 -20.42
CA HIS A 2 -8.94 -2.68 -19.57
C HIS A 2 -9.66 -1.70 -18.66
N LEU A 3 -9.84 -2.07 -17.40
CA LEU A 3 -10.32 -1.17 -16.38
C LEU A 3 -9.11 -0.33 -15.94
N SER A 4 -9.06 0.93 -16.35
CA SER A 4 -8.08 1.90 -15.87
C SER A 4 -8.57 2.45 -14.53
N TRP A 5 -7.74 2.31 -13.51
CA TRP A 5 -8.01 2.81 -12.17
C TRP A 5 -8.00 4.36 -12.14
N PRO A 6 -8.73 5.00 -11.20
CA PRO A 6 -8.66 6.44 -11.01
C PRO A 6 -7.23 6.90 -10.67
N ASP A 7 -6.81 8.04 -11.23
CA ASP A 7 -5.56 8.70 -10.85
C ASP A 7 -5.62 9.07 -9.36
N PHE A 8 -4.82 8.38 -8.55
CA PHE A 8 -4.79 8.48 -7.10
C PHE A 8 -3.41 8.94 -6.64
N SER A 9 -3.35 10.10 -5.97
CA SER A 9 -2.11 10.77 -5.57
C SER A 9 -1.78 10.49 -4.11
N TRP A 10 -0.71 9.73 -3.88
CA TRP A 10 -0.20 9.36 -2.55
C TRP A 10 0.33 10.53 -1.73
N GLN A 11 0.83 11.56 -2.42
CA GLN A 11 1.29 12.77 -1.78
C GLN A 11 0.16 13.45 -0.98
N ASP A 12 -1.11 13.27 -1.36
CA ASP A 12 -2.26 13.87 -0.67
C ASP A 12 -2.65 13.16 0.63
N ILE A 13 -2.28 11.88 0.79
CA ILE A 13 -2.54 11.09 2.00
C ILE A 13 -1.39 11.22 3.00
N CYS A 14 -0.16 11.22 2.49
CA CYS A 14 1.03 11.26 3.33
C CYS A 14 1.53 12.69 3.63
N SER A 15 1.03 13.72 2.93
CA SER A 15 1.24 15.11 3.35
C SER A 15 0.35 15.42 4.55
N ASN A 16 0.94 16.02 5.58
CA ASN A 16 0.37 16.30 6.90
C ASN A 16 -0.91 17.18 6.95
N ASN A 17 -1.72 17.27 5.88
CA ASN A 17 -3.04 17.87 5.88
C ASN A 17 -4.07 16.94 6.56
N ARG A 18 -3.88 16.71 7.87
CA ARG A 18 -4.76 15.86 8.70
C ARG A 18 -6.20 16.38 8.85
N GLU A 19 -6.52 17.57 8.35
CA GLU A 19 -7.82 18.21 8.59
C GLU A 19 -8.89 17.93 7.52
N ASP A 20 -8.54 17.48 6.31
CA ASP A 20 -9.52 17.30 5.22
C ASP A 20 -9.61 15.88 4.61
N THR A 21 -8.75 14.93 5.01
CA THR A 21 -8.61 13.63 4.32
C THR A 21 -8.86 12.39 5.18
N ILE A 22 -9.21 12.55 6.47
CA ILE A 22 -9.45 11.41 7.37
C ILE A 22 -10.92 11.00 7.28
N MET A 23 -11.18 9.86 6.65
CA MET A 23 -12.50 9.26 6.67
C MET A 23 -12.90 8.96 8.13
N GLY A 24 -14.05 9.48 8.55
CA GLY A 24 -14.53 9.28 9.92
C GLY A 24 -14.79 7.79 10.20
N MET A 25 -14.64 7.35 11.46
CA MET A 25 -14.83 5.93 11.81
C MET A 25 -16.22 5.38 11.43
N GLU A 26 -17.24 6.22 11.37
CA GLU A 26 -18.59 5.84 10.92
C GLU A 26 -18.69 5.66 9.40
N GLU A 27 -17.95 6.48 8.65
CA GLU A 27 -17.83 6.37 7.19
C GLU A 27 -17.05 5.09 6.83
N VAL A 28 -15.97 4.77 7.56
CA VAL A 28 -15.25 3.50 7.40
C VAL A 28 -16.17 2.30 7.66
N ARG A 29 -17.01 2.35 8.69
CA ARG A 29 -18.00 1.28 8.96
C ARG A 29 -19.02 1.15 7.82
N THR A 30 -19.44 2.27 7.26
CA THR A 30 -20.39 2.30 6.14
C THR A 30 -19.76 1.71 4.88
N LEU A 31 -18.53 2.10 4.55
CA LEU A 31 -17.75 1.54 3.45
C LEU A 31 -17.62 0.02 3.57
N ILE A 32 -17.24 -0.47 4.76
CA ILE A 32 -17.12 -1.92 5.02
C ILE A 32 -18.47 -2.63 4.79
N ALA A 33 -19.56 -2.08 5.35
CA ALA A 33 -20.88 -2.68 5.20
C ALA A 33 -21.35 -2.71 3.74
N ASP A 34 -21.07 -1.66 2.97
CA ASP A 34 -21.39 -1.59 1.55
C ASP A 34 -20.59 -2.60 0.72
N ILE A 35 -19.29 -2.76 0.99
CA ILE A 35 -18.45 -3.80 0.37
C ILE A 35 -19.03 -5.21 0.60
N TYR A 36 -19.40 -5.54 1.84
CA TYR A 36 -20.00 -6.84 2.13
C TYR A 36 -21.35 -7.02 1.44
N ARG A 37 -22.18 -5.98 1.37
CA ARG A 37 -23.45 -6.02 0.64
C ARG A 37 -23.23 -6.26 -0.86
N PHE A 38 -22.26 -5.59 -1.48
CA PHE A 38 -21.93 -5.77 -2.90
C PHE A 38 -21.35 -7.16 -3.18
N MET A 39 -20.51 -7.67 -2.29
CA MET A 39 -19.99 -9.04 -2.35
C MET A 39 -21.11 -10.08 -2.30
N GLU A 40 -22.05 -9.95 -1.36
CA GLU A 40 -23.22 -10.84 -1.26
C GLU A 40 -24.14 -10.76 -2.50
N ALA A 41 -24.23 -9.58 -3.12
CA ALA A 41 -25.00 -9.36 -4.34
C ALA A 41 -24.26 -9.82 -5.62
N GLY A 42 -22.97 -10.18 -5.54
CA GLY A 42 -22.13 -10.47 -6.71
C GLY A 42 -21.88 -9.25 -7.60
N ASP A 43 -21.96 -8.04 -7.05
CA ASP A 43 -21.79 -6.78 -7.79
C ASP A 43 -20.31 -6.40 -7.91
N GLU A 44 -19.60 -7.11 -8.79
CA GLU A 44 -18.17 -6.90 -9.06
C GLU A 44 -17.85 -5.47 -9.52
N LYS A 45 -18.80 -4.81 -10.18
CA LYS A 45 -18.63 -3.43 -10.65
C LYS A 45 -18.55 -2.48 -9.45
N GLN A 46 -19.46 -2.60 -8.49
CA GLN A 46 -19.43 -1.75 -7.30
C GLN A 46 -18.22 -2.03 -6.42
N LEU A 47 -17.80 -3.31 -6.30
CA LEU A 47 -16.56 -3.67 -5.61
C LEU A 47 -15.34 -2.99 -6.26
N TYR A 48 -15.29 -2.97 -7.60
CA TYR A 48 -14.24 -2.27 -8.33
C TYR A 48 -14.29 -0.76 -8.05
N GLU A 49 -15.46 -0.12 -8.13
CA GLU A 49 -15.64 1.32 -7.89
C GLU A 49 -15.17 1.76 -6.49
N HIS A 50 -15.32 0.92 -5.47
CA HIS A 50 -14.94 1.26 -4.07
C HIS A 50 -13.53 0.82 -3.68
N SER A 51 -12.82 0.04 -4.51
CA SER A 51 -11.54 -0.55 -4.10
C SER A 51 -10.42 0.47 -3.86
N ALA A 52 -10.43 1.63 -4.56
CA ALA A 52 -9.49 2.71 -4.30
C ALA A 52 -9.72 3.35 -2.93
N GLU A 53 -10.98 3.50 -2.53
CA GLU A 53 -11.38 4.04 -1.23
C GLU A 53 -11.00 3.07 -0.10
N VAL A 54 -11.26 1.78 -0.27
CA VAL A 54 -10.82 0.73 0.67
C VAL A 54 -9.30 0.69 0.81
N MET A 55 -8.58 0.80 -0.31
CA MET A 55 -7.12 0.82 -0.31
C MET A 55 -6.59 2.04 0.46
N SER A 56 -7.20 3.22 0.26
CA SER A 56 -6.87 4.44 1.01
C SER A 56 -7.01 4.25 2.52
N VAL A 57 -8.17 3.75 2.97
CA VAL A 57 -8.45 3.51 4.40
C VAL A 57 -7.50 2.46 4.99
N TYR A 58 -7.22 1.38 4.25
CA TYR A 58 -6.30 0.34 4.70
C TYR A 58 -4.89 0.89 4.92
N LEU A 59 -4.47 1.82 4.07
CA LEU A 59 -3.13 2.38 4.10
C LEU A 59 -2.96 3.51 5.10
N GLU A 60 -3.99 4.30 5.32
CA GLU A 60 -4.05 5.21 6.46
C GLU A 60 -3.94 4.42 7.77
N ALA A 61 -4.66 3.31 7.90
CA ALA A 61 -4.54 2.44 9.06
C ALA A 61 -3.14 1.82 9.21
N LEU A 62 -2.49 1.41 8.11
CA LEU A 62 -1.10 0.92 8.16
C LEU A 62 -0.12 2.02 8.57
N ASN A 63 -0.33 3.25 8.07
CA ASN A 63 0.44 4.42 8.46
C ASN A 63 0.34 4.68 9.97
N ASP A 64 -0.88 4.75 10.50
CA ASP A 64 -1.11 5.03 11.92
C ASP A 64 -0.60 3.94 12.87
N ILE A 65 -0.53 2.69 12.42
CA ILE A 65 -0.13 1.54 13.26
C ILE A 65 1.39 1.31 13.18
N TYR A 66 2.00 1.44 12.01
CA TYR A 66 3.36 0.95 11.74
C TYR A 66 4.37 2.04 11.38
N PHE A 67 3.94 3.25 11.04
CA PHE A 67 4.80 4.30 10.52
C PHE A 67 4.69 5.58 11.34
N ASP A 68 5.72 5.87 12.13
CA ASP A 68 5.94 7.21 12.68
C ASP A 68 6.51 8.15 11.60
N GLY A 69 6.63 9.44 11.90
CA GLY A 69 6.92 10.48 10.90
C GLY A 69 8.14 10.24 10.00
N GLU A 70 9.16 9.51 10.47
CA GLU A 70 10.33 9.15 9.64
C GLU A 70 10.02 7.98 8.69
N ARG A 71 9.16 7.05 9.10
CA ARG A 71 8.76 5.91 8.27
C ARG A 71 7.69 6.26 7.21
N VAL A 72 7.01 7.41 7.35
CA VAL A 72 6.12 7.96 6.30
C VAL A 72 6.91 8.32 5.04
N GLU A 73 8.08 8.94 5.20
CA GLU A 73 8.96 9.30 4.07
C GLU A 73 9.47 8.05 3.36
N TRP A 74 9.82 7.02 4.14
CA TRP A 74 10.21 5.72 3.63
C TRP A 74 9.08 5.05 2.81
N LEU A 75 7.84 5.09 3.30
CA LEU A 75 6.67 4.60 2.57
C LEU A 75 6.47 5.35 1.24
N ASN A 76 6.58 6.68 1.25
CA ASN A 76 6.45 7.49 0.04
C ASN A 76 7.50 7.14 -1.03
N GLN A 77 8.73 6.84 -0.63
CA GLN A 77 9.78 6.44 -1.57
C GLN A 77 9.45 5.11 -2.27
N MET A 78 8.96 4.11 -1.52
CA MET A 78 8.55 2.82 -2.09
C MET A 78 7.41 3.00 -3.10
N ILE A 79 6.42 3.82 -2.73
CA ILE A 79 5.25 4.07 -3.57
C ILE A 79 5.63 4.82 -4.85
N ASN A 80 6.45 5.86 -4.76
CA ASN A 80 6.90 6.60 -5.94
C ASN A 80 7.64 5.68 -6.92
N ALA A 81 8.50 4.79 -6.41
CA ALA A 81 9.20 3.82 -7.23
C ALA A 81 8.24 2.84 -7.94
N ILE A 82 7.16 2.42 -7.26
CA ILE A 82 6.11 1.60 -7.88
C ILE A 82 5.35 2.39 -8.95
N ASP A 83 4.94 3.62 -8.67
CA ASP A 83 4.20 4.44 -9.64
C ASP A 83 5.05 4.73 -10.90
N GLU A 84 6.37 4.91 -10.75
CA GLU A 84 7.32 5.09 -11.85
C GLU A 84 7.74 3.77 -12.53
N GLY A 85 7.45 2.62 -11.92
CA GLY A 85 7.91 1.32 -12.39
C GLY A 85 9.43 1.12 -12.33
N ASP A 86 10.10 1.80 -11.40
CA ASP A 86 11.54 1.69 -11.18
C ASP A 86 11.85 0.65 -10.09
N SER A 87 12.18 -0.56 -10.53
CA SER A 87 12.51 -1.66 -9.62
C SER A 87 13.80 -1.45 -8.85
N GLN A 88 14.74 -0.66 -9.40
CA GLN A 88 15.99 -0.39 -8.71
C GLN A 88 15.76 0.62 -7.59
N ALA A 89 14.98 1.68 -7.85
CA ALA A 89 14.55 2.62 -6.82
C ALA A 89 13.72 1.91 -5.73
N LEU A 90 12.86 0.96 -6.10
CA LEU A 90 12.05 0.20 -5.15
C LEU A 90 12.92 -0.63 -4.20
N VAL A 91 13.93 -1.34 -4.72
CA VAL A 91 14.87 -2.10 -3.88
C VAL A 91 15.65 -1.16 -2.96
N GLN A 92 16.15 -0.04 -3.48
CA GLN A 92 16.89 0.94 -2.69
C GLN A 92 16.04 1.57 -1.59
N ALA A 93 14.75 1.81 -1.84
CA ALA A 93 13.83 2.27 -0.81
C ALA A 93 13.66 1.18 0.26
N LEU A 94 13.34 -0.06 -0.14
CA LEU A 94 13.14 -1.18 0.79
C LEU A 94 14.36 -1.44 1.70
N GLU A 95 15.57 -1.38 1.17
CA GLU A 95 16.81 -1.63 1.93
C GLU A 95 17.17 -0.53 2.95
N GLN A 96 16.43 0.59 2.99
CA GLN A 96 16.59 1.62 4.02
C GLN A 96 15.89 1.28 5.35
N GLY A 97 15.12 0.19 5.42
CA GLY A 97 14.50 -0.26 6.66
C GLY A 97 15.54 -0.51 7.77
N GLU A 98 15.19 -0.14 9.02
CA GLU A 98 16.15 -0.15 10.14
C GLU A 98 16.66 -1.57 10.49
N ASN A 99 15.85 -2.59 10.21
CA ASN A 99 16.16 -3.99 10.46
C ASN A 99 15.41 -4.88 9.44
N GLY A 100 15.73 -6.18 9.43
CA GLY A 100 15.11 -7.12 8.49
C GLY A 100 13.59 -7.29 8.65
N ASP A 101 13.02 -7.06 9.84
CA ASP A 101 11.57 -7.13 10.07
C ASP A 101 10.87 -5.95 9.39
N ASP A 102 11.48 -4.76 9.49
CA ASP A 102 11.00 -3.58 8.78
C ASP A 102 11.09 -3.81 7.26
N VAL A 103 12.25 -4.22 6.74
CA VAL A 103 12.42 -4.51 5.30
C VAL A 103 11.39 -5.56 4.82
N PHE A 104 11.13 -6.59 5.63
CA PHE A 104 10.12 -7.59 5.33
C PHE A 104 8.70 -6.99 5.33
N LEU A 105 8.32 -6.22 6.35
CA LEU A 105 7.01 -5.57 6.41
C LEU A 105 6.80 -4.60 5.24
N GLY A 106 7.78 -3.73 4.97
CA GLY A 106 7.78 -2.80 3.85
C GLY A 106 7.62 -3.53 2.50
N SER A 107 8.24 -4.70 2.34
CA SER A 107 8.10 -5.52 1.14
C SER A 107 6.69 -6.06 0.91
N GLN A 108 5.97 -6.44 1.97
CA GLN A 108 4.60 -6.93 1.86
C GLN A 108 3.66 -5.81 1.46
N ILE A 109 3.87 -4.63 2.04
CA ILE A 109 3.13 -3.41 1.69
C ILE A 109 3.40 -3.07 0.22
N ALA A 110 4.67 -2.96 -0.19
CA ALA A 110 5.04 -2.72 -1.58
C ALA A 110 4.44 -3.74 -2.57
N ALA A 111 4.35 -5.02 -2.19
CA ALA A 111 3.73 -6.05 -3.04
C ALA A 111 2.21 -5.87 -3.21
N ILE A 112 1.50 -5.48 -2.13
CA ILE A 112 0.06 -5.16 -2.19
C ILE A 112 -0.16 -3.97 -3.14
N PHE A 113 0.68 -2.95 -3.07
CA PHE A 113 0.61 -1.77 -3.94
C PHE A 113 0.92 -2.09 -5.39
N ALA A 114 1.99 -2.82 -5.64
CA ALA A 114 2.35 -3.24 -6.98
C ALA A 114 1.21 -4.04 -7.64
N GLY A 115 0.56 -4.93 -6.89
CA GLY A 115 -0.65 -5.64 -7.34
C GLY A 115 -1.80 -4.70 -7.64
N PHE A 116 -2.05 -3.69 -6.79
CA PHE A 116 -3.07 -2.68 -7.03
C PHE A 116 -2.80 -1.84 -8.29
N ARG A 117 -1.53 -1.53 -8.56
CA ARG A 117 -1.07 -0.83 -9.79
C ARG A 117 -0.94 -1.73 -11.01
N GLN A 118 -1.27 -3.02 -10.91
CA GLN A 118 -1.06 -4.03 -11.96
C GLN A 118 0.40 -4.08 -12.45
N GLN A 119 1.34 -3.78 -11.57
CA GLN A 119 2.77 -3.85 -11.81
C GLN A 119 3.34 -5.15 -11.25
N ASP A 120 2.99 -6.27 -11.89
CA ASP A 120 3.37 -7.61 -11.43
C ASP A 120 4.88 -7.75 -11.18
N ALA A 121 5.71 -7.10 -12.01
CA ALA A 121 7.17 -7.09 -11.86
C ALA A 121 7.63 -6.42 -10.55
N MET A 122 6.98 -5.33 -10.12
CA MET A 122 7.29 -4.67 -8.84
C MET A 122 6.90 -5.55 -7.66
N GLY A 123 5.78 -6.27 -7.78
CA GLY A 123 5.33 -7.20 -6.74
C GLY A 123 6.35 -8.32 -6.50
N VAL A 124 6.87 -8.91 -7.59
CA VAL A 124 7.91 -9.95 -7.52
C VAL A 124 9.20 -9.42 -6.90
N VAL A 125 9.64 -8.22 -7.30
CA VAL A 125 10.86 -7.59 -6.76
C VAL A 125 10.72 -7.29 -5.28
N ALA A 126 9.61 -6.69 -4.86
CA ALA A 126 9.32 -6.42 -3.45
C ALA A 126 9.39 -7.72 -2.63
N GLN A 127 8.64 -8.75 -3.04
CA GLN A 127 8.61 -10.04 -2.34
C GLN A 127 9.99 -10.70 -2.23
N ALA A 128 10.80 -10.64 -3.29
CA ALA A 128 12.15 -11.19 -3.27
C ALA A 128 13.06 -10.47 -2.26
N THR A 129 12.98 -9.14 -2.19
CA THR A 129 13.73 -8.33 -1.22
C THR A 129 13.33 -8.65 0.22
N GLY A 130 12.03 -8.83 0.49
CA GLY A 130 11.56 -9.24 1.81
C GLY A 130 12.04 -10.63 2.23
N LEU A 131 11.99 -11.61 1.31
CA LEU A 131 12.50 -12.96 1.57
C LEU A 131 14.00 -12.96 1.88
N LYS A 132 14.78 -12.14 1.17
CA LYS A 132 16.21 -11.95 1.47
C LYS A 132 16.41 -11.43 2.90
N ALA A 133 15.67 -10.40 3.30
CA ALA A 133 15.78 -9.82 4.64
C ALA A 133 15.48 -10.84 5.76
N LEU A 134 14.44 -11.68 5.57
CA LEU A 134 14.12 -12.77 6.49
C LEU A 134 15.25 -13.80 6.60
N LEU A 135 15.81 -14.22 5.46
CA LEU A 135 16.90 -15.19 5.45
C LEU A 135 18.15 -14.64 6.14
N ASP A 136 18.51 -13.39 5.84
CA ASP A 136 19.67 -12.71 6.45
C ASP A 136 19.54 -12.63 7.99
N GLN A 137 18.31 -12.45 8.51
CA GLN A 137 18.05 -12.49 9.96
C GLN A 137 18.13 -13.88 10.57
N MET A 138 17.64 -14.91 9.86
CA MET A 138 17.66 -16.29 10.35
C MET A 138 19.08 -16.88 10.43
N GLU A 139 20.00 -16.33 9.64
CA GLU A 139 21.42 -16.73 9.60
C GLU A 139 22.32 -15.95 10.59
N SER A 140 21.75 -14.99 11.35
CA SER A 140 22.42 -14.12 12.32
C SER A 140 22.27 -14.63 13.77
#